data_AF-A0A4R9WRI8-F1
#
_entry.id   AF-A0A4R9WRI8-F1
#
_cell.length_a   1.000
_cell.length_b   1.000
_cell.length_c   1.000
_cell.angle_alpha   90.00
_cell.angle_beta   90.00
_cell.angle_gamma   90.00
#
_symmetry.space_group_name_H-M   'P 1'
#
loop_
_entity.id
_entity.type
_entity.pdbx_description
1 polymer ?
#
loop_
_entity_poly.entity_id
_entity_poly.type
_entity_poly.pdbx_seq_one_letter_code
_entity_poly.pdbx_strand_id
1 'polypeptide(L)'
;MLEGFSPIYAVYAAAALTGIMIAEGCYLLYAGRSDKRTAINRRMKLAENKISQEQVLIQLRKERGMEAGTPLLSFDRFRALRTQSGMIMPMPKFLTITSGTAFTLALFAVWYGLPLLFGLVLLPVLVPVLPVMAMRFLRKRRLKRFGMQLPEALELITRGLKAGHPVPVAIAMVAREMADPIGTEFGVVADEVTYGSDLVSALNNLFDRVGHEDLPLFVTAVSIQSSSGGNLREILDGLSSTIRERGKLRRKVRAISTEGRMSAYILTAVPVLLFTAIMVLMPQFYREVWGIPKTWYMLGGSILWLLLGNTIMFKMSNFRF
;
A
#
# COMPACT_ATOMS: atom_id res chain seq x y z
N MET A 1 20.20 20.03 -29.31
CA MET A 1 20.83 20.49 -28.04
C MET A 1 20.56 19.53 -26.88
N LEU A 2 20.87 18.24 -27.01
CA LEU A 2 20.87 17.27 -25.88
C LEU A 2 21.96 16.19 -26.11
N GLU A 3 23.17 16.61 -26.52
CA GLU A 3 24.32 15.70 -26.71
C GLU A 3 25.36 15.81 -25.56
N GLY A 4 24.92 16.23 -24.36
CA GLY A 4 25.81 16.43 -23.21
C GLY A 4 25.62 15.46 -22.04
N PHE A 5 24.54 14.65 -22.03
CA PHE A 5 24.28 13.73 -20.93
C PHE A 5 25.07 12.44 -21.11
N SER A 6 26.36 12.50 -20.77
CA SER A 6 27.18 11.29 -20.73
C SER A 6 26.59 10.32 -19.68
N PRO A 7 26.50 9.01 -19.98
CA PRO A 7 25.97 8.01 -19.04
C PRO A 7 26.75 7.96 -17.71
N ILE A 8 27.96 8.51 -17.69
CA ILE A 8 28.78 8.71 -16.51
C ILE A 8 28.11 9.63 -15.46
N TYR A 9 27.37 10.66 -15.88
CA TYR A 9 26.67 11.55 -14.94
C TYR A 9 25.48 10.84 -14.29
N ALA A 10 24.81 9.93 -15.00
CA ALA A 10 23.76 9.09 -14.43
C ALA A 10 24.35 8.10 -13.40
N VAL A 11 25.54 7.57 -13.63
CA VAL A 11 26.28 6.73 -12.67
C VAL A 11 26.62 7.52 -11.41
N TYR A 12 27.16 8.74 -11.54
CA TYR A 12 27.48 9.58 -10.38
C TYR A 12 26.22 10.01 -9.60
N ALA A 13 25.13 10.34 -10.28
CA ALA A 13 23.86 10.68 -9.64
C ALA A 13 23.26 9.48 -8.88
N ALA A 14 23.29 8.27 -9.47
CA ALA A 14 22.83 7.06 -8.80
C ALA A 14 23.72 6.65 -7.62
N ALA A 15 25.04 6.80 -7.76
CA ALA A 15 26.01 6.55 -6.69
C ALA A 15 25.83 7.54 -5.53
N ALA A 16 25.62 8.83 -5.81
CA ALA A 16 25.35 9.85 -4.80
C ALA A 16 24.03 9.57 -4.07
N LEU A 17 22.96 9.25 -4.80
CA LEU A 17 21.64 8.94 -4.23
C LEU A 17 21.69 7.68 -3.33
N THR A 18 22.54 6.72 -3.69
CA THR A 18 22.75 5.50 -2.89
C THR A 18 23.63 5.77 -1.68
N GLY A 19 24.67 6.58 -1.83
CA GLY A 19 25.49 7.04 -0.71
C GLY A 19 24.65 7.76 0.33
N ILE A 20 23.73 8.62 -0.11
CA ILE A 20 22.75 9.30 0.77
C ILE A 20 21.85 8.26 1.45
N MET A 21 21.27 7.31 0.70
CA MET A 21 20.38 6.27 1.27
C MET A 21 21.10 5.34 2.27
N ILE A 22 22.37 4.99 2.03
CA ILE A 22 23.19 4.17 2.94
C ILE A 22 23.59 4.98 4.18
N ALA A 23 24.04 6.22 4.01
CA ALA A 23 24.41 7.09 5.12
C ALA A 23 23.19 7.36 6.03
N GLU A 24 22.03 7.59 5.41
CA GLU A 24 20.75 7.65 6.10
C GLU A 24 20.53 6.31 6.80
N GLY A 25 20.50 5.17 6.10
CA GLY A 25 20.26 3.85 6.69
C GLY A 25 21.16 3.51 7.89
N CYS A 26 22.45 3.87 7.83
CA CYS A 26 23.41 3.72 8.92
C CYS A 26 23.13 4.67 10.11
N TYR A 27 22.85 5.94 9.84
CA TYR A 27 22.45 6.91 10.88
C TYR A 27 21.21 6.41 11.64
N LEU A 28 20.29 5.76 10.93
CA LEU A 28 19.02 5.32 11.44
C LEU A 28 19.12 4.05 12.31
N LEU A 29 20.05 3.15 11.99
CA LEU A 29 20.39 2.01 12.85
C LEU A 29 21.07 2.46 14.15
N TYR A 30 21.82 3.57 14.11
CA TYR A 30 22.52 4.11 15.27
C TYR A 30 21.61 4.98 16.16
N ALA A 31 20.76 5.81 15.57
CA ALA A 31 19.86 6.73 16.28
C ALA A 31 18.70 6.04 17.00
N GLY A 32 18.30 4.83 16.56
CA GLY A 32 17.17 4.07 17.12
C GLY A 32 17.28 3.66 18.60
N ARG A 33 18.42 3.88 19.25
CA ARG A 33 18.59 3.61 20.70
C ARG A 33 18.34 4.83 21.61
N SER A 34 18.25 6.06 21.08
CA SER A 34 18.20 7.29 21.90
C SER A 34 16.78 7.80 22.23
N ASP A 35 15.76 7.47 21.44
CA ASP A 35 14.45 8.15 21.52
C ASP A 35 13.62 7.81 22.76
N LYS A 36 13.71 6.59 23.31
CA LYS A 36 12.84 6.18 24.43
C LYS A 36 13.18 6.87 25.75
N ARG A 37 14.47 7.16 26.03
CA ARG A 37 14.90 7.82 27.28
C ARG A 37 14.61 9.32 27.26
N THR A 38 14.73 9.96 26.09
CA THR A 38 14.54 11.41 25.94
C THR A 38 13.07 11.81 25.99
N ALA A 39 12.16 10.95 25.50
CA ALA A 39 10.71 11.19 25.51
C ALA A 39 10.09 11.21 26.92
N ILE A 40 10.58 10.37 27.84
CA ILE A 40 10.05 10.27 29.22
C ILE A 40 10.42 11.52 30.04
N ASN A 41 11.68 11.97 29.96
CA ASN A 41 12.15 13.19 30.64
C ASN A 41 11.51 14.48 30.08
N ARG A 42 11.07 14.48 28.82
CA ARG A 42 10.50 15.65 28.16
C ARG A 42 9.02 15.86 28.46
N ARG A 43 8.24 14.78 28.66
CA ARG A 43 6.85 14.85 29.14
C ARG A 43 6.75 15.46 30.54
N MET A 44 7.67 15.12 31.43
CA MET A 44 7.75 15.73 32.77
C MET A 44 8.01 17.24 32.68
N LYS A 45 8.89 17.68 31.78
CA LYS A 45 9.16 19.12 31.53
C LYS A 45 8.00 19.88 30.86
N LEU A 46 7.14 19.20 30.09
CA LEU A 46 5.96 19.81 29.48
C LEU A 46 4.75 19.85 30.42
N ALA A 47 4.68 18.94 31.40
CA ALA A 47 3.70 19.00 32.49
C ALA A 47 4.00 20.13 33.50
N GLU A 48 5.27 20.55 33.58
CA GLU A 48 5.76 21.58 34.50
C GLU A 48 5.49 23.01 33.99
N ASN A 49 5.40 23.21 32.67
CA ASN A 49 5.04 24.49 32.07
C ASN A 49 3.54 24.51 31.75
N LYS A 50 2.79 25.48 32.29
CA LYS A 50 1.36 25.73 32.03
C LYS A 50 1.09 26.11 30.56
N ILE A 51 1.30 25.18 29.65
CA ILE A 51 1.01 25.33 28.23
C ILE A 51 -0.47 24.94 28.02
N SER A 52 -1.22 25.81 27.35
CA SER A 52 -2.65 25.61 27.07
C SER A 52 -2.89 24.26 26.39
N GLN A 53 -3.95 23.55 26.80
CA GLN A 53 -4.29 22.20 26.30
C GLN A 53 -4.34 22.14 24.78
N GLU A 54 -4.73 23.23 24.12
CA GLU A 54 -4.77 23.35 22.66
C GLU A 54 -3.38 23.32 22.02
N GLN A 55 -2.40 23.99 22.62
CA GLN A 55 -1.01 23.96 22.16
C GLN A 55 -0.36 22.60 22.42
N VAL A 56 -0.71 21.94 23.53
CA VAL A 56 -0.31 20.54 23.79
C VAL A 56 -0.95 19.61 22.75
N LEU A 57 -2.21 19.82 22.37
CA LEU A 57 -2.91 18.99 21.38
C LEU A 57 -2.38 19.21 19.97
N ILE A 58 -2.04 20.45 19.61
CA ILE A 58 -1.36 20.81 18.35
C ILE A 58 0.05 20.24 18.33
N GLN A 59 0.79 20.32 19.43
CA GLN A 59 2.14 19.77 19.54
C GLN A 59 2.12 18.22 19.56
N LEU A 60 1.12 17.59 20.17
CA LEU A 60 0.91 16.14 20.11
C LEU A 60 0.45 15.68 18.72
N ARG A 61 -0.36 16.47 18.00
CA ARG A 61 -0.68 16.23 16.57
C ARG A 61 0.56 16.35 15.69
N LYS A 62 1.41 17.35 15.98
CA LYS A 62 2.70 17.58 15.32
C LYS A 62 3.72 16.46 15.61
N GLU A 63 3.73 15.93 16.83
CA GLU A 63 4.55 14.78 17.25
C GLU A 63 3.99 13.43 16.79
N ARG A 64 2.68 13.33 16.52
CA ARG A 64 2.01 12.13 15.95
C ARG A 64 2.03 12.08 14.41
N GLY A 65 2.67 13.04 13.74
CA GLY A 65 2.85 13.01 12.28
C GLY A 65 1.55 13.17 11.47
N MET A 66 0.50 13.75 12.05
CA MET A 66 -0.80 13.98 11.39
C MET A 66 -0.88 15.36 10.70
N GLU A 67 0.17 15.73 9.96
CA GLU A 67 0.06 16.78 8.93
C GLU A 67 0.32 16.23 7.53
N ALA A 68 -0.53 16.71 6.62
CA ALA A 68 -0.41 16.60 5.18
C ALA A 68 0.93 17.20 4.72
N GLY A 69 1.93 16.36 4.49
CA GLY A 69 3.25 16.82 4.04
C GLY A 69 4.45 16.00 4.46
N THR A 70 4.28 14.83 5.09
CA THR A 70 5.44 13.97 5.40
C THR A 70 6.20 13.61 4.10
N PRO A 71 7.53 13.83 4.04
CA PRO A 71 8.33 13.50 2.85
C PRO A 71 8.17 12.03 2.48
N LEU A 72 8.35 11.70 1.19
CA LEU A 72 8.07 10.37 0.63
C LEU A 72 8.83 9.23 1.36
N LEU A 73 9.88 9.56 2.10
CA LEU A 73 10.86 8.65 2.72
C LEU A 73 10.96 8.75 4.26
N SER A 74 9.97 9.34 4.97
CA SER A 74 10.10 9.50 6.43
C SER A 74 10.13 8.16 7.22
N PHE A 75 10.87 8.17 8.34
CA PHE A 75 11.09 7.04 9.24
C PHE A 75 9.82 6.40 9.76
N ASP A 76 8.84 7.22 10.08
CA ASP A 76 7.57 6.78 10.64
C ASP A 76 6.73 6.06 9.60
N ARG A 77 6.79 6.48 8.33
CA ARG A 77 6.09 5.80 7.23
C ARG A 77 6.68 4.42 6.97
N PHE A 78 8.00 4.26 7.05
CA PHE A 78 8.65 2.95 6.90
C PHE A 78 8.31 2.02 8.07
N ARG A 79 8.36 2.54 9.30
CA ARG A 79 7.98 1.79 10.50
C ARG A 79 6.50 1.37 10.45
N ALA A 80 5.61 2.29 10.09
CA ALA A 80 4.19 2.01 9.90
C ALA A 80 3.97 0.98 8.78
N LEU A 81 4.68 1.10 7.66
CA LEU A 81 4.60 0.13 6.56
C LEU A 81 4.98 -1.27 7.02
N ARG A 82 6.04 -1.39 7.84
CA ARG A 82 6.45 -2.66 8.43
C ARG A 82 5.38 -3.24 9.35
N THR A 83 4.88 -2.44 10.31
CA THR A 83 3.82 -2.89 11.24
C THR A 83 2.57 -3.34 10.47
N GLN A 84 2.12 -2.52 9.51
CA GLN A 84 0.92 -2.77 8.72
C GLN A 84 1.10 -3.92 7.72
N SER A 85 2.32 -4.22 7.29
CA SER A 85 2.61 -5.39 6.45
C SER A 85 2.40 -6.73 7.17
N GLY A 86 2.37 -6.73 8.51
CA GLY A 86 2.20 -7.95 9.31
C GLY A 86 3.34 -8.94 9.18
N MET A 87 4.55 -8.48 8.84
CA MET A 87 5.71 -9.34 8.74
C MET A 87 6.14 -9.82 10.14
N ILE A 88 6.06 -11.13 10.34
CA ILE A 88 6.62 -11.83 11.51
C ILE A 88 8.15 -12.01 11.45
N MET A 89 8.75 -11.83 10.27
CA MET A 89 10.19 -12.03 10.09
C MET A 89 11.01 -10.87 10.69
N PRO A 90 12.16 -11.16 11.33
CA PRO A 90 13.09 -10.14 11.79
C PRO A 90 13.58 -9.25 10.64
N MET A 91 13.72 -7.94 10.91
CA MET A 91 14.14 -6.95 9.92
C MET A 91 15.45 -7.31 9.19
N PRO A 92 16.51 -7.78 9.88
CA PRO A 92 17.76 -8.13 9.20
C PRO A 92 17.55 -9.26 8.19
N LYS A 93 16.79 -10.30 8.55
CA LYS A 93 16.52 -11.45 7.68
C LYS A 93 15.73 -11.04 6.42
N PHE A 94 14.76 -10.13 6.57
CA PHE A 94 14.01 -9.61 5.43
C PHE A 94 14.92 -8.80 4.49
N LEU A 95 15.73 -7.90 5.04
CA LEU A 95 16.67 -7.10 4.26
C LEU A 95 17.69 -7.95 3.51
N THR A 96 18.27 -8.96 4.16
CA THR A 96 19.23 -9.86 3.50
C THR A 96 18.60 -10.61 2.33
N ILE A 97 17.35 -11.07 2.47
CA ILE A 97 16.64 -11.74 1.37
C ILE A 97 16.40 -10.75 0.22
N THR A 98 15.94 -9.52 0.51
CA THR A 98 15.65 -8.52 -0.53
C THR A 98 16.90 -7.99 -1.23
N SER A 99 18.01 -7.86 -0.49
CA SER A 99 19.31 -7.47 -1.06
C SER A 99 19.91 -8.62 -1.88
N GLY A 100 19.76 -9.87 -1.41
CA GLY A 100 20.15 -11.06 -2.18
C GLY A 100 19.40 -11.18 -3.49
N THR A 101 18.08 -10.97 -3.49
CA THR A 101 17.27 -10.98 -4.72
C THR A 101 17.64 -9.83 -5.67
N ALA A 102 17.88 -8.62 -5.13
CA ALA A 102 18.37 -7.49 -5.92
C ALA A 102 19.71 -7.81 -6.60
N PHE A 103 20.63 -8.44 -5.87
CA PHE A 103 21.93 -8.87 -6.40
C PHE A 103 21.78 -9.91 -7.51
N THR A 104 20.96 -10.95 -7.29
CA THR A 104 20.72 -11.98 -8.33
C THR A 104 20.07 -11.39 -9.58
N LEU A 105 19.17 -10.42 -9.42
CA LEU A 105 18.50 -9.77 -10.56
C LEU A 105 19.49 -8.91 -11.36
N ALA A 106 20.39 -8.19 -10.69
CA ALA A 106 21.44 -7.42 -11.33
C ALA A 106 22.43 -8.32 -12.08
N LEU A 107 22.81 -9.47 -11.50
CA LEU A 107 23.71 -10.43 -12.12
C LEU A 107 23.07 -11.09 -13.36
N PHE A 108 21.79 -11.45 -13.27
CA PHE A 108 21.01 -11.99 -14.39
C PHE A 108 20.86 -10.98 -15.53
N ALA A 109 20.66 -9.70 -15.21
CA ALA A 109 20.59 -8.61 -16.18
C ALA A 109 21.89 -8.48 -16.98
N VAL A 110 23.05 -8.55 -16.31
CA VAL A 110 24.37 -8.56 -16.96
C VAL A 110 24.56 -9.81 -17.82
N TRP A 111 24.12 -10.98 -17.34
CA TRP A 111 24.21 -12.23 -18.11
C TRP A 111 23.42 -12.20 -19.43
N TYR A 112 22.29 -11.48 -19.47
CA TYR A 112 21.48 -11.26 -20.69
C TYR A 112 22.04 -10.22 -21.66
N GLY A 113 23.26 -9.72 -21.43
CA GLY A 113 23.96 -8.82 -22.35
C GLY A 113 23.81 -7.32 -22.05
N LEU A 114 23.28 -6.95 -20.88
CA LEU A 114 23.36 -5.55 -20.43
C LEU A 114 24.81 -5.19 -20.09
N PRO A 115 25.30 -3.99 -20.47
CA PRO A 115 26.66 -3.57 -20.14
C PRO A 115 26.90 -3.61 -18.64
N LEU A 116 28.11 -3.98 -18.22
CA LEU A 116 28.49 -4.09 -16.80
C LEU A 116 28.18 -2.80 -16.01
N LEU A 117 28.35 -1.64 -16.66
CA LEU A 117 28.01 -0.32 -16.12
C LEU A 117 26.53 -0.19 -15.73
N PHE A 118 25.61 -0.77 -16.50
CA PHE A 118 24.19 -0.78 -16.16
C PHE A 118 23.92 -1.64 -14.93
N GLY A 119 24.56 -2.80 -14.80
CA GLY A 119 24.46 -3.64 -13.61
C GLY A 119 24.96 -2.94 -12.33
N LEU A 120 26.06 -2.20 -12.46
CA LEU A 120 26.65 -1.41 -11.36
C LEU A 120 25.75 -0.26 -10.89
N VAL A 121 24.94 0.32 -11.79
CA VAL A 121 23.96 1.37 -11.48
C VAL A 121 22.62 0.78 -10.98
N LEU A 122 22.24 -0.41 -11.45
CA LEU A 122 20.97 -1.04 -11.11
C LEU A 122 20.91 -1.45 -9.63
N LEU A 123 22.01 -2.00 -9.13
CA LEU A 123 22.16 -2.52 -7.77
C LEU A 123 21.91 -1.46 -6.69
N PRO A 124 22.54 -0.27 -6.74
CA PRO A 124 22.28 0.84 -5.81
C PRO A 124 20.81 1.26 -5.73
N VAL A 125 20.08 1.16 -6.85
CA VAL A 125 18.66 1.55 -6.95
C VAL A 125 17.74 0.42 -6.49
N LEU A 126 18.02 -0.83 -6.87
CA LEU A 126 17.19 -1.98 -6.52
C LEU A 126 17.20 -2.25 -5.03
N VAL A 127 18.36 -2.18 -4.37
CA VAL A 127 18.49 -2.50 -2.93
C VAL A 127 17.51 -1.74 -2.02
N PRO A 128 17.31 -0.41 -2.15
CA PRO A 128 16.29 0.30 -1.38
C PRO A 128 14.87 0.14 -1.94
N VAL A 129 14.69 0.00 -3.25
CA VAL A 129 13.35 -0.01 -3.88
C VAL A 129 12.63 -1.34 -3.66
N LEU A 130 13.33 -2.47 -3.83
CA LEU A 130 12.78 -3.82 -3.72
C LEU A 130 12.11 -4.10 -2.36
N PRO A 131 12.74 -3.83 -1.19
CA PRO A 131 12.11 -4.06 0.10
C PRO A 131 10.88 -3.18 0.31
N VAL A 132 10.91 -1.91 -0.08
CA VAL A 132 9.76 -0.99 0.03
C VAL A 132 8.61 -1.48 -0.83
N MET A 133 8.89 -1.89 -2.07
CA MET A 133 7.87 -2.43 -2.98
C MET A 133 7.28 -3.74 -2.45
N ALA A 134 8.11 -4.66 -1.94
CA ALA A 134 7.66 -5.91 -1.34
C ALA A 134 6.79 -5.66 -0.10
N MET A 135 7.18 -4.76 0.81
CA MET A 135 6.38 -4.41 1.98
C MET A 135 5.04 -3.75 1.59
N ARG A 136 5.03 -2.88 0.58
CA ARG A 136 3.78 -2.30 0.05
C ARG A 136 2.85 -3.36 -0.51
N PHE A 137 3.39 -4.34 -1.23
CA PHE A 137 2.62 -5.46 -1.75
C PHE A 137 2.03 -6.33 -0.64
N LEU A 138 2.85 -6.70 0.36
CA LEU A 138 2.41 -7.47 1.52
C LEU A 138 1.33 -6.73 2.33
N ARG A 139 1.55 -5.44 2.62
CA ARG A 139 0.56 -4.58 3.28
C ARG A 139 -0.74 -4.54 2.50
N LYS A 140 -0.69 -4.30 1.18
CA LYS A 140 -1.89 -4.24 0.34
C LYS A 140 -2.65 -5.57 0.37
N ARG A 141 -1.94 -6.71 0.33
CA ARG A 141 -2.54 -8.04 0.42
C ARG A 141 -3.20 -8.28 1.79
N ARG A 142 -2.52 -7.90 2.87
CA ARG A 142 -3.01 -8.04 4.25
C ARG A 142 -4.23 -7.15 4.51
N LEU A 143 -4.16 -5.86 4.16
CA LEU A 143 -5.28 -4.91 4.27
C LEU A 143 -6.49 -5.40 3.50
N LYS A 144 -6.30 -5.92 2.28
CA LYS A 144 -7.41 -6.48 1.49
C LYS A 144 -8.06 -7.67 2.18
N ARG A 145 -7.29 -8.58 2.78
CA ARG A 145 -7.84 -9.69 3.56
C ARG A 145 -8.59 -9.20 4.79
N PHE A 146 -7.99 -8.28 5.55
CA PHE A 146 -8.61 -7.66 6.72
C PHE A 146 -9.96 -7.02 6.37
N GLY A 147 -10.02 -6.19 5.33
CA GLY A 147 -11.26 -5.55 4.90
C GLY A 147 -12.35 -6.51 4.40
N MET A 148 -11.98 -7.69 3.91
CA MET A 148 -12.96 -8.73 3.55
C MET A 148 -13.54 -9.43 4.77
N GLN A 149 -12.74 -9.62 5.83
CA GLN A 149 -13.15 -10.28 7.07
C GLN A 149 -13.85 -9.32 8.05
N LEU A 150 -13.61 -7.99 7.95
CA LEU A 150 -14.12 -7.01 8.91
C LEU A 150 -15.65 -7.03 9.09
N PRO A 151 -16.48 -7.12 8.03
CA PRO A 151 -17.94 -7.24 8.21
C PRO A 151 -18.34 -8.48 9.03
N GLU A 152 -17.68 -9.61 8.80
CA GLU A 152 -17.94 -10.87 9.51
C GLU A 152 -17.52 -10.76 11.00
N ALA A 153 -16.41 -10.07 11.28
CA ALA A 153 -16.00 -9.75 12.64
C ALA A 153 -17.05 -8.90 13.37
N LEU A 154 -17.57 -7.87 12.70
CA LEU A 154 -18.62 -7.02 13.26
C LEU A 154 -19.91 -7.79 13.50
N GLU A 155 -20.32 -8.69 12.59
CA GLU A 155 -21.47 -9.57 12.77
C GLU A 155 -21.30 -10.51 13.97
N LEU A 156 -20.09 -11.05 14.18
CA LEU A 156 -19.82 -11.89 15.35
C LEU A 156 -19.91 -11.09 16.65
N ILE A 157 -19.39 -9.85 16.66
CA ILE A 157 -19.55 -8.93 17.79
C ILE A 157 -21.03 -8.65 18.02
N THR A 158 -21.81 -8.31 16.99
CA THR A 158 -23.23 -7.98 17.17
C THR A 158 -24.04 -9.18 17.65
N ARG A 159 -23.73 -10.40 17.21
CA ARG A 159 -24.30 -11.65 17.76
C ARG A 159 -23.97 -11.84 19.24
N GLY A 160 -22.72 -11.59 19.64
CA GLY A 160 -22.33 -11.62 21.05
C GLY A 160 -23.11 -10.61 21.90
N LEU A 161 -23.26 -9.38 21.40
CA LEU A 161 -24.06 -8.35 22.06
C LEU A 161 -25.57 -8.68 22.08
N LYS A 162 -26.07 -9.44 21.12
CA LYS A 162 -27.47 -9.96 21.10
C LYS A 162 -27.67 -11.02 22.18
N ALA A 163 -26.66 -11.85 22.42
CA ALA A 163 -26.66 -12.83 23.52
C ALA A 163 -26.43 -12.20 24.91
N GLY A 164 -26.25 -10.87 24.99
CA GLY A 164 -26.05 -10.15 26.25
C GLY A 164 -24.60 -10.13 26.74
N HIS A 165 -23.64 -10.58 25.93
CA HIS A 165 -22.23 -10.51 26.30
C HIS A 165 -21.73 -9.06 26.34
N PRO A 166 -20.87 -8.70 27.31
CA PRO A 166 -20.14 -7.43 27.29
C PRO A 166 -19.27 -7.27 26.04
N VAL A 167 -19.04 -6.03 25.60
CA VAL A 167 -18.24 -5.72 24.41
C VAL A 167 -16.85 -6.37 24.41
N PRO A 168 -16.07 -6.35 25.52
CA PRO A 168 -14.76 -7.02 25.55
C PRO A 168 -14.84 -8.53 25.30
N VAL A 169 -15.90 -9.18 25.80
CA VAL A 169 -16.12 -10.63 25.59
C VAL A 169 -16.44 -10.91 24.13
N ALA A 170 -17.27 -10.07 23.50
CA ALA A 170 -17.59 -10.17 22.08
C ALA A 170 -16.37 -9.98 21.17
N ILE A 171 -15.47 -9.05 21.53
CA ILE A 171 -14.18 -8.87 20.85
C ILE A 171 -13.27 -10.09 21.02
N ALA A 172 -13.23 -10.68 22.22
CA ALA A 172 -12.46 -11.89 22.49
C ALA A 172 -13.00 -13.12 21.72
N MET A 173 -14.30 -13.18 21.38
CA MET A 173 -14.84 -14.22 20.50
C MET A 173 -14.29 -14.09 19.08
N VAL A 174 -14.22 -12.88 18.52
CA VAL A 174 -13.58 -12.62 17.21
C VAL A 174 -12.14 -13.12 17.18
N ALA A 175 -11.38 -12.87 18.25
CA ALA A 175 -10.00 -13.31 18.34
C ALA A 175 -9.83 -14.84 18.23
N ARG A 176 -10.80 -15.60 18.76
CA ARG A 176 -10.75 -17.08 18.80
C ARG A 176 -11.36 -17.73 17.57
N GLU A 177 -12.41 -17.14 17.00
CA GLU A 177 -13.20 -17.76 15.93
C GLU A 177 -12.77 -17.34 14.52
N MET A 178 -12.14 -16.17 14.37
CA MET A 178 -11.75 -15.67 13.05
C MET A 178 -10.30 -16.02 12.69
N ALA A 179 -10.10 -16.35 11.43
CA ALA A 179 -8.77 -16.54 10.87
C ALA A 179 -7.98 -15.21 10.79
N ASP A 180 -6.66 -15.33 10.67
CA ASP A 180 -5.77 -14.19 10.44
C ASP A 180 -6.06 -13.46 9.12
N PRO A 181 -5.85 -12.12 9.06
CA PRO A 181 -5.24 -11.26 10.09
C PRO A 181 -6.18 -10.72 11.18
N ILE A 182 -7.50 -10.90 11.07
CA ILE A 182 -8.44 -10.35 12.08
C ILE A 182 -8.30 -11.03 13.44
N GLY A 183 -8.22 -12.36 13.48
CA GLY A 183 -8.10 -13.12 14.73
C GLY A 183 -6.95 -12.62 15.60
N THR A 184 -5.71 -12.60 15.04
CA THR A 184 -4.54 -12.06 15.74
C THR A 184 -4.73 -10.60 16.20
N GLU A 185 -5.20 -9.70 15.33
CA GLU A 185 -5.26 -8.27 15.66
C GLU A 185 -6.34 -7.95 16.71
N PHE A 186 -7.50 -8.62 16.66
CA PHE A 186 -8.53 -8.54 17.70
C PHE A 186 -8.10 -9.27 18.98
N GLY A 187 -7.25 -10.30 18.88
CA GLY A 187 -6.60 -10.94 20.02
C GLY A 187 -5.73 -9.96 20.81
N VAL A 188 -4.89 -9.18 20.11
CA VAL A 188 -4.09 -8.13 20.75
C VAL A 188 -5.00 -7.08 21.44
N VAL A 189 -6.13 -6.71 20.83
CA VAL A 189 -7.10 -5.81 21.48
C VAL A 189 -7.70 -6.45 22.74
N ALA A 190 -8.10 -7.71 22.68
CA ALA A 190 -8.65 -8.44 23.83
C ALA A 190 -7.63 -8.54 24.98
N ASP A 191 -6.36 -8.80 24.64
CA ASP A 191 -5.27 -8.84 25.60
C ASP A 191 -5.04 -7.44 26.22
N GLU A 192 -4.92 -6.39 25.41
CA GLU A 192 -4.76 -5.00 25.89
C GLU A 192 -5.85 -4.62 26.89
N VAL A 193 -7.12 -4.96 26.59
CA VAL A 193 -8.25 -4.71 27.49
C VAL A 193 -8.20 -5.58 28.74
N THR A 194 -7.80 -6.84 28.63
CA THR A 194 -7.64 -7.76 29.78
C THR A 194 -6.56 -7.27 30.74
N TYR A 195 -5.50 -6.65 30.23
CA TYR A 195 -4.44 -6.01 31.03
C TYR A 195 -4.79 -4.59 31.50
N GLY A 196 -6.05 -4.16 31.37
CA GLY A 196 -6.55 -2.91 31.94
C GLY A 196 -6.47 -1.69 31.03
N SER A 197 -6.19 -1.87 29.73
CA SER A 197 -6.31 -0.76 28.77
C SER A 197 -7.77 -0.42 28.53
N ASP A 198 -8.06 0.87 28.38
CA ASP A 198 -9.37 1.33 27.92
C ASP A 198 -9.67 0.77 26.51
N LEU A 199 -10.92 0.35 26.29
CA LEU A 199 -11.34 -0.29 25.05
C LEU A 199 -11.18 0.63 23.84
N VAL A 200 -11.54 1.91 23.97
CA VAL A 200 -11.41 2.87 22.86
C VAL A 200 -9.94 3.08 22.53
N SER A 201 -9.08 3.14 23.54
CA SER A 201 -7.63 3.23 23.37
C SER A 201 -7.04 2.00 22.67
N ALA A 202 -7.46 0.79 23.05
CA ALA A 202 -7.02 -0.45 22.41
C ALA A 202 -7.48 -0.55 20.94
N LEU A 203 -8.69 -0.07 20.63
CA LEU A 203 -9.20 0.01 19.27
C LEU A 203 -8.49 1.08 18.42
N ASN A 204 -8.04 2.18 19.03
CA ASN A 204 -7.16 3.14 18.35
C ASN A 204 -5.80 2.53 18.03
N ASN A 205 -5.21 1.78 18.96
CA ASN A 205 -3.96 1.04 18.71
C ASN A 205 -4.12 0.03 17.55
N LEU A 206 -5.27 -0.64 17.47
CA LEU A 206 -5.62 -1.50 16.33
C LEU A 206 -5.62 -0.72 15.00
N PHE A 207 -6.23 0.47 14.98
CA PHE A 207 -6.20 1.33 13.79
C PHE A 207 -4.77 1.71 13.39
N ASP A 208 -3.92 2.09 14.34
CA ASP A 208 -2.53 2.44 14.06
C ASP A 208 -1.72 1.24 13.51
N ARG A 209 -1.95 0.04 14.06
CA ARG A 209 -1.28 -1.20 13.63
C ARG A 209 -1.72 -1.68 12.26
N VAL A 210 -3.02 -1.62 11.96
CA VAL A 210 -3.59 -2.17 10.71
C VAL A 210 -3.65 -1.10 9.62
N GLY A 211 -4.16 0.09 9.94
CA GLY A 211 -4.32 1.21 9.01
C GLY A 211 -5.39 0.98 7.93
N HIS A 212 -6.45 0.25 8.26
CA HIS A 212 -7.59 0.02 7.34
C HIS A 212 -8.57 1.20 7.40
N GLU A 213 -9.09 1.61 6.24
CA GLU A 213 -9.95 2.80 6.08
C GLU A 213 -11.31 2.72 6.79
N ASP A 214 -11.84 1.51 7.00
CA ASP A 214 -13.13 1.30 7.67
C ASP A 214 -13.01 1.16 9.21
N LEU A 215 -11.79 0.99 9.75
CA LEU A 215 -11.58 0.88 11.21
C LEU A 215 -11.93 2.14 12.00
N PRO A 216 -11.63 3.38 11.54
CA PRO A 216 -12.02 4.59 12.26
C PRO A 216 -13.52 4.69 12.52
N LEU A 217 -14.36 4.18 11.60
CA LEU A 217 -15.81 4.16 11.79
C LEU A 217 -16.19 3.23 12.96
N PHE A 218 -15.54 2.07 13.05
CA PHE A 218 -15.74 1.14 14.16
C PHE A 218 -15.28 1.74 15.50
N VAL A 219 -14.08 2.32 15.54
CA VAL A 219 -13.54 2.98 16.76
C VAL A 219 -14.49 4.08 17.23
N THR A 220 -14.96 4.93 16.30
CA THR A 220 -15.86 6.05 16.60
C THR A 220 -17.21 5.55 17.11
N ALA A 221 -17.77 4.51 16.48
CA ALA A 221 -19.02 3.88 16.93
C ALA A 221 -18.93 3.37 18.37
N VAL A 222 -17.85 2.65 18.70
CA VAL A 222 -17.62 2.14 20.06
C VAL A 222 -17.37 3.28 21.05
N SER A 223 -16.63 4.32 20.66
CA SER A 223 -16.35 5.48 21.51
C SER A 223 -17.62 6.25 21.86
N ILE A 224 -18.46 6.59 20.87
CA ILE A 224 -19.73 7.30 21.10
C ILE A 224 -20.62 6.48 22.02
N GLN A 225 -20.71 5.19 21.77
CA GLN A 225 -21.49 4.28 22.59
C GLN A 225 -21.00 4.24 24.04
N SER A 226 -19.69 4.14 24.26
CA SER A 226 -19.14 4.08 25.62
C SER A 226 -19.41 5.35 26.43
N SER A 227 -19.59 6.49 25.77
CA SER A 227 -19.89 7.77 26.41
C SER A 227 -21.39 8.06 26.54
N SER A 228 -22.21 7.62 25.58
CA SER A 228 -23.64 7.96 25.50
C SER A 228 -24.57 6.82 25.91
N GLY A 229 -24.08 5.59 26.06
CA GLY A 229 -24.88 4.43 26.50
C GLY A 229 -25.97 3.96 25.53
N GLY A 230 -25.89 4.30 24.23
CA GLY A 230 -26.89 3.96 23.20
C GLY A 230 -27.03 2.47 22.87
N ASN A 231 -27.49 2.12 21.67
CA ASN A 231 -27.57 0.72 21.25
C ASN A 231 -26.41 0.35 20.31
N LEU A 232 -25.27 -0.08 20.88
CA LEU A 232 -24.07 -0.45 20.11
C LEU A 232 -24.38 -1.47 19.01
N ARG A 233 -25.29 -2.39 19.30
CA ARG A 233 -25.67 -3.48 18.40
C ARG A 233 -26.23 -2.94 17.10
N GLU A 234 -27.10 -1.94 17.16
CA GLU A 234 -27.72 -1.32 15.99
C GLU A 234 -26.67 -0.55 15.16
N ILE A 235 -25.79 0.19 15.84
CA ILE A 235 -24.71 0.93 15.18
C ILE A 235 -23.75 -0.04 14.46
N LEU A 236 -23.36 -1.14 15.10
CA LEU A 236 -22.46 -2.13 14.52
C LEU A 236 -23.12 -2.97 13.40
N ASP A 237 -24.41 -3.29 13.50
CA ASP A 237 -25.17 -3.95 12.42
C ASP A 237 -25.23 -3.02 11.19
N GLY A 238 -25.51 -1.73 11.37
CA GLY A 238 -25.48 -0.73 10.30
C GLY A 238 -24.08 -0.48 9.71
N LEU A 239 -23.03 -0.56 10.54
CA LEU A 239 -21.66 -0.46 10.06
C LEU A 239 -21.27 -1.68 9.21
N SER A 240 -21.62 -2.89 9.65
CA SER A 240 -21.35 -4.12 8.89
C SER A 240 -22.04 -4.09 7.52
N SER A 241 -23.32 -3.69 7.47
CA SER A 241 -24.04 -3.55 6.20
C SER A 241 -23.38 -2.52 5.28
N THR A 242 -23.01 -1.35 5.82
CA THR A 242 -22.34 -0.28 5.07
C THR A 242 -21.00 -0.75 4.48
N ILE A 243 -20.14 -1.43 5.25
CA ILE A 243 -18.86 -1.94 4.76
C ILE A 243 -19.10 -2.99 3.67
N ARG A 244 -20.11 -3.86 3.84
CA ARG A 244 -20.47 -4.88 2.85
C ARG A 244 -20.96 -4.25 1.54
N GLU A 245 -21.78 -3.22 1.62
CA GLU A 245 -22.26 -2.44 0.47
C GLU A 245 -21.12 -1.75 -0.27
N ARG A 246 -20.20 -1.09 0.45
CA ARG A 246 -18.96 -0.54 -0.13
C ARG A 246 -18.16 -1.62 -0.85
N GLY A 247 -18.04 -2.80 -0.25
CA GLY A 247 -17.38 -3.95 -0.87
C GLY A 247 -18.08 -4.43 -2.15
N LYS A 248 -19.41 -4.53 -2.16
CA LYS A 248 -20.21 -4.87 -3.34
C LYS A 248 -20.04 -3.83 -4.45
N LEU A 249 -20.09 -2.54 -4.12
CA LEU A 249 -19.88 -1.45 -5.05
C LEU A 249 -18.49 -1.52 -5.70
N ARG A 250 -17.43 -1.71 -4.89
CA ARG A 250 -16.05 -1.89 -5.40
C ARG A 250 -15.93 -3.07 -6.36
N ARG A 251 -16.57 -4.20 -6.06
CA ARG A 251 -16.60 -5.36 -6.97
C ARG A 251 -17.36 -5.06 -8.26
N LYS A 252 -18.51 -4.37 -8.17
CA LYS A 252 -19.30 -3.96 -9.33
C LYS A 252 -18.53 -3.01 -10.24
N VAL A 253 -17.90 -1.97 -9.68
CA VAL A 253 -17.02 -1.05 -10.41
C VAL A 253 -15.85 -1.78 -11.05
N ARG A 254 -15.24 -2.74 -10.34
CA ARG A 254 -14.17 -3.57 -10.90
C ARG A 254 -14.65 -4.45 -12.06
N ALA A 255 -15.84 -5.03 -11.98
CA ALA A 255 -16.40 -5.83 -13.05
C ALA A 255 -16.65 -4.97 -14.31
N ILE A 256 -17.37 -3.85 -14.15
CA ILE A 256 -17.69 -2.91 -15.23
C ILE A 256 -16.41 -2.33 -15.86
N SER A 257 -15.43 -1.95 -15.04
CA SER A 257 -14.15 -1.44 -15.58
C SER A 257 -13.31 -2.52 -16.26
N THR A 258 -13.45 -3.79 -15.89
CA THR A 258 -12.75 -4.89 -16.56
C THR A 258 -13.34 -5.13 -17.94
N GLU A 259 -14.67 -5.05 -18.08
CA GLU A 259 -15.36 -5.14 -19.37
C GLU A 259 -14.83 -4.08 -20.36
N GLY A 260 -14.81 -2.80 -19.95
CA GLY A 260 -14.28 -1.73 -20.80
C GLY A 260 -12.82 -1.91 -21.21
N ARG A 261 -11.97 -2.43 -20.30
CA ARG A 261 -10.56 -2.73 -20.59
C ARG A 261 -10.40 -3.92 -21.54
N MET A 262 -11.20 -4.97 -21.36
CA MET A 262 -11.18 -6.14 -22.24
C MET A 262 -11.57 -5.75 -23.66
N SER A 263 -12.59 -4.91 -23.84
CA SER A 263 -12.96 -4.37 -25.15
C SER A 263 -11.82 -3.58 -25.79
N ALA A 264 -11.12 -2.74 -25.02
CA ALA A 264 -9.95 -2.00 -25.51
C ALA A 264 -8.79 -2.91 -25.94
N TYR A 265 -8.52 -3.97 -25.16
CA TYR A 265 -7.51 -4.97 -25.53
C TYR A 265 -7.89 -5.73 -26.80
N ILE A 266 -9.14 -6.16 -26.93
CA ILE A 266 -9.63 -6.87 -28.13
C ILE A 266 -9.51 -5.97 -29.36
N LEU A 267 -9.98 -4.72 -29.27
CA LEU A 267 -9.94 -3.76 -30.38
C LEU A 267 -8.49 -3.45 -30.82
N THR A 268 -7.56 -3.42 -29.86
CA THR A 268 -6.12 -3.23 -30.14
C THR A 268 -5.47 -4.49 -30.73
N ALA A 269 -5.87 -5.67 -30.25
CA ALA A 269 -5.29 -6.94 -30.68
C ALA A 269 -5.72 -7.35 -32.09
N VAL A 270 -6.98 -7.09 -32.48
CA VAL A 270 -7.53 -7.53 -33.77
C VAL A 270 -6.71 -7.05 -34.98
N PRO A 271 -6.38 -5.75 -35.15
CA PRO A 271 -5.58 -5.29 -36.29
C PRO A 271 -4.18 -5.91 -36.31
N VAL A 272 -3.55 -6.06 -35.14
CA VAL A 272 -2.21 -6.65 -35.01
C VAL A 272 -2.24 -8.12 -35.39
N LEU A 273 -3.25 -8.86 -34.92
CA LEU A 273 -3.42 -10.29 -35.19
C LEU A 273 -3.75 -10.52 -36.68
N LEU A 274 -4.61 -9.69 -37.28
CA LEU A 274 -4.88 -9.76 -38.72
C LEU A 274 -3.63 -9.45 -39.55
N PHE A 275 -2.88 -8.41 -39.20
CA PHE A 275 -1.64 -8.05 -39.88
C PHE A 275 -0.62 -9.20 -39.84
N THR A 276 -0.40 -9.80 -38.66
CA THR A 276 0.53 -10.93 -38.52
C THR A 276 0.01 -12.18 -39.23
N ALA A 277 -1.29 -12.47 -39.16
CA ALA A 277 -1.89 -13.60 -39.86
C ALA A 277 -1.73 -13.47 -41.39
N ILE A 278 -1.97 -12.28 -41.95
CA ILE A 278 -1.78 -12.03 -43.40
C ILE A 278 -0.31 -12.17 -43.78
N MET A 279 0.63 -11.67 -42.96
CA MET A 279 2.06 -11.84 -43.25
C MET A 279 2.52 -13.30 -43.27
N VAL A 280 1.97 -14.14 -42.38
CA VAL A 280 2.33 -15.56 -42.32
C VAL A 280 1.63 -16.37 -43.40
N LEU A 281 0.32 -16.17 -43.60
CA LEU A 281 -0.48 -16.94 -44.55
C LEU A 281 -0.26 -16.49 -46.01
N MET A 282 -0.02 -15.20 -46.22
CA MET A 282 0.14 -14.58 -47.54
C MET A 282 1.36 -13.63 -47.56
N PRO A 283 2.60 -14.16 -47.50
CA PRO A 283 3.82 -13.34 -47.41
C PRO A 283 4.10 -12.47 -48.65
N GLN A 284 3.35 -12.66 -49.73
CA GLN A 284 3.43 -11.86 -50.96
C GLN A 284 2.50 -10.62 -50.91
N PHE A 285 1.50 -10.60 -50.01
CA PHE A 285 0.40 -9.62 -50.03
C PHE A 285 0.86 -8.17 -49.88
N TYR A 286 1.85 -7.88 -49.04
CA TYR A 286 2.34 -6.52 -48.78
C TYR A 286 3.55 -6.10 -49.62
N ARG A 287 4.03 -6.97 -50.53
CA ARG A 287 5.32 -6.80 -51.20
C ARG A 287 5.38 -5.57 -52.11
N GLU A 288 4.28 -5.24 -52.79
CA GLU A 288 4.18 -4.08 -53.69
C GLU A 288 4.03 -2.75 -52.93
N VAL A 289 3.51 -2.79 -51.70
CA VAL A 289 3.13 -1.61 -50.93
C VAL A 289 4.23 -1.17 -49.96
N TRP A 290 5.16 -2.08 -49.61
CA TRP A 290 6.27 -1.80 -48.70
C TRP A 290 7.29 -0.78 -49.21
N GLY A 291 7.50 -0.72 -50.53
CA GLY A 291 8.44 0.22 -51.15
C GLY A 291 7.92 1.65 -51.26
N ILE A 292 6.64 1.89 -50.97
CA ILE A 292 6.01 3.21 -51.12
C ILE A 292 6.15 3.99 -49.80
N PRO A 293 6.79 5.17 -49.79
CA PRO A 293 6.96 5.97 -48.57
C PRO A 293 5.63 6.37 -47.91
N LYS A 294 4.57 6.59 -48.70
CA LYS A 294 3.22 6.94 -48.22
C LYS A 294 2.62 5.87 -47.31
N THR A 295 2.93 4.59 -47.55
CA THR A 295 2.46 3.46 -46.74
C THR A 295 2.86 3.60 -45.28
N TRP A 296 4.13 3.95 -45.03
CA TRP A 296 4.66 4.10 -43.67
C TRP A 296 4.04 5.28 -42.93
N TYR A 297 3.75 6.39 -43.62
CA TYR A 297 3.04 7.53 -43.03
C TYR A 297 1.59 7.17 -42.65
N MET A 298 0.86 6.46 -43.51
CA MET A 298 -0.50 6.01 -43.20
C MET A 298 -0.52 5.00 -42.05
N LEU A 299 0.44 4.07 -42.04
CA LEU A 299 0.55 3.05 -41.01
C LEU A 299 0.90 3.69 -39.65
N GLY A 300 1.86 4.62 -39.63
CA GLY A 300 2.18 5.43 -38.45
C GLY A 300 0.98 6.23 -37.93
N GLY A 301 0.23 6.87 -38.84
CA GLY A 301 -1.00 7.60 -38.49
C GLY A 301 -2.07 6.68 -37.88
N SER A 302 -2.25 5.48 -38.44
CA SER A 302 -3.23 4.51 -37.93
C SER A 302 -2.85 3.97 -36.55
N ILE A 303 -1.56 3.68 -36.31
CA ILE A 303 -1.06 3.28 -34.98
C ILE A 303 -1.26 4.41 -33.98
N LEU A 304 -0.92 5.65 -34.35
CA LEU A 304 -1.07 6.80 -33.47
C LEU A 304 -2.55 7.01 -33.10
N TRP A 305 -3.46 6.90 -34.08
CA TRP A 305 -4.90 6.98 -33.86
C TRP A 305 -5.41 5.86 -32.94
N LEU A 306 -4.92 4.64 -33.13
CA LEU A 306 -5.23 3.49 -32.28
C LEU A 306 -4.76 3.74 -30.84
N LEU A 307 -3.52 4.22 -30.64
CA LEU A 307 -2.97 4.54 -29.31
C LEU A 307 -3.76 5.66 -28.62
N LEU A 308 -4.20 6.69 -29.35
CA LEU A 308 -5.09 7.73 -28.83
C LEU A 308 -6.44 7.15 -28.40
N GLY A 309 -7.08 6.34 -29.24
CA GLY A 309 -8.34 5.68 -28.90
C GLY A 309 -8.21 4.78 -27.67
N ASN A 310 -7.13 4.00 -27.61
CA ASN A 310 -6.84 3.10 -26.51
C ASN A 310 -6.59 3.86 -25.19
N THR A 311 -5.82 4.95 -25.22
CA THR A 311 -5.59 5.77 -24.03
C THR A 311 -6.88 6.43 -23.51
N ILE A 312 -7.76 6.89 -24.39
CA ILE A 312 -9.09 7.42 -24.00
C ILE A 312 -9.93 6.32 -23.33
N MET A 313 -9.99 5.12 -23.91
CA MET A 313 -10.70 3.97 -23.35
C MET A 313 -10.15 3.55 -21.96
N PHE A 314 -8.83 3.52 -21.80
CA PHE A 314 -8.19 3.24 -20.51
C PHE A 314 -8.47 4.32 -19.47
N LYS A 315 -8.56 5.58 -19.90
CA LYS A 315 -8.90 6.70 -19.01
C LYS A 315 -10.36 6.64 -18.56
N MET A 316 -11.29 6.35 -19.47
CA MET A 316 -12.73 6.21 -19.15
C MET A 316 -13.01 5.01 -18.25
N SER A 317 -12.31 3.90 -18.44
CA SER A 317 -12.49 2.69 -17.62
C SER A 317 -11.81 2.75 -16.25
N ASN A 318 -10.94 3.74 -16.00
CA ASN A 318 -10.27 3.92 -14.72
C ASN A 318 -11.06 4.87 -13.81
N PHE A 319 -12.20 4.40 -13.31
CA PHE A 319 -12.96 5.13 -12.30
C PHE A 319 -12.15 5.21 -11.00
N ARG A 320 -11.73 6.42 -10.63
CA ARG A 320 -11.17 6.70 -9.30
C ARG A 320 -12.34 6.94 -8.34
N PHE A 321 -12.48 6.07 -7.35
CA PHE A 321 -13.26 6.27 -6.13
C PHE A 321 -12.29 6.54 -4.99
#